data_AF-A0A0F7ZQN9-F1
#
_entry.id   AF-A0A0F7ZQN9-F1
#
_cell.length_a   1.000
_cell.length_b   1.000
_cell.length_c   1.000
_cell.angle_alpha   90.00
_cell.angle_beta   90.00
_cell.angle_gamma   90.00
#
_symmetry.space_group_name_H-M   'P 1'
#
loop_
_entity.id
_entity.type
_entity.pdbx_description
1 polymer ?
#
loop_
_entity_poly.entity_id
_entity_poly.type
_entity_poly.pdbx_seq_one_letter_code
_entity_poly.pdbx_strand_id
1 'polypeptide(L)'
;MDHQQQLEPSIPLPPTSPTFASHEELIEFLQSFYRECGAALVTASSNKRRKVDSISMLSYVVLVCDRGLMRLSQSAGLRNASTRKVDCPVRITASATKSKDQQ
;
A
#
# COMPACT_ATOMS: atom_id res chain seq x y z
N MET A 1 7.35 20.36 -34.30
CA MET A 1 6.06 19.72 -33.96
C MET A 1 6.39 18.79 -32.82
N ASP A 2 6.59 19.37 -31.65
CA ASP A 2 7.14 18.65 -30.51
C ASP A 2 6.01 18.56 -29.50
N HIS A 3 5.43 17.37 -29.46
CA HIS A 3 4.30 17.04 -28.62
C HIS A 3 4.75 17.17 -27.16
N GLN A 4 4.17 18.16 -26.46
CA GLN A 4 4.16 18.20 -25.00
C GLN A 4 3.53 16.91 -24.48
N GLN A 5 4.37 15.96 -24.09
CA GLN A 5 3.92 14.84 -23.27
C GLN A 5 3.88 15.33 -21.82
N GLN A 6 2.73 15.86 -21.42
CA GLN A 6 2.33 15.96 -20.02
C GLN A 6 2.30 14.52 -19.46
N LEU A 7 3.39 14.13 -18.78
CA LEU A 7 3.43 12.90 -18.01
C LEU A 7 2.73 13.20 -16.68
N GLU A 8 1.56 12.59 -16.48
CA GLU A 8 0.90 12.46 -15.18
C GLU A 8 1.95 12.21 -14.08
N PRO A 9 1.78 12.70 -12.83
CA PRO A 9 2.70 12.37 -11.74
C PRO A 9 2.60 10.87 -11.43
N SER A 10 3.34 10.08 -12.20
CA SER A 10 3.48 8.65 -12.07
C SER A 10 4.33 8.41 -10.84
N ILE A 11 3.68 8.02 -9.75
CA ILE A 11 4.38 7.64 -8.53
C ILE A 11 5.29 6.44 -8.91
N PRO A 12 6.61 6.52 -8.67
CA PRO A 12 7.54 5.49 -9.12
C PRO A 12 7.26 4.15 -8.44
N LEU A 13 7.52 3.08 -9.19
CA LEU A 13 7.50 1.72 -8.64
C LEU A 13 8.63 1.58 -7.61
N PRO A 14 8.40 0.83 -6.52
CA PRO A 14 9.45 0.59 -5.55
C PRO A 14 10.55 -0.27 -6.21
N PRO A 15 11.80 -0.14 -5.77
CA PRO A 15 12.89 -0.97 -6.27
C PRO A 15 12.61 -2.46 -5.95
N THR A 16 13.29 -3.36 -6.67
CA THR A 16 13.23 -4.80 -6.42
C THR A 16 13.52 -5.08 -4.94
N SER A 17 12.55 -5.66 -4.24
CA SER A 17 12.59 -5.76 -2.79
C SER A 17 13.61 -6.80 -2.30
N PRO A 18 14.43 -6.48 -1.29
CA PRO A 18 15.18 -7.48 -0.55
C PRO A 18 14.23 -8.40 0.24
N THR A 19 14.75 -9.51 0.76
CA THR A 19 14.01 -10.33 1.72
C THR A 19 13.96 -9.61 3.06
N PHE A 20 12.76 -9.42 3.60
CA PHE A 20 12.54 -8.81 4.92
C PHE A 20 12.31 -9.89 5.97
N ALA A 21 12.82 -9.69 7.19
CA ALA A 21 12.63 -10.61 8.30
C ALA A 21 11.23 -10.49 8.91
N SER A 22 10.61 -9.30 8.77
CA SER A 22 9.26 -9.04 9.26
C SER A 22 8.43 -8.20 8.30
N HIS A 23 7.12 -8.21 8.54
CA HIS A 23 6.18 -7.37 7.83
C HIS A 23 6.37 -5.88 8.16
N GLU A 24 6.83 -5.56 9.37
CA GLU A 24 7.03 -4.19 9.84
C GLU A 24 8.20 -3.54 9.08
N GLU A 25 9.32 -4.26 8.95
CA GLU A 25 10.47 -3.82 8.14
C GLU A 25 10.09 -3.52 6.67
N LEU A 26 9.26 -4.38 6.07
CA LEU A 26 8.75 -4.15 4.73
C LEU A 26 7.92 -2.86 4.64
N ILE A 27 7.04 -2.62 5.62
CA ILE A 27 6.23 -1.39 5.65
C ILE A 27 7.13 -0.17 5.80
N GLU A 28 8.09 -0.19 6.72
CA GLU A 28 9.01 0.92 6.97
C GLU A 28 9.86 1.24 5.73
N PHE A 29 10.34 0.21 5.03
CA PHE A 29 11.05 0.36 3.76
C PHE A 29 10.19 1.06 2.71
N LEU A 30 8.96 0.57 2.49
CA LEU A 30 8.04 1.15 1.53
C LEU A 30 7.66 2.59 1.94
N GLN A 31 7.36 2.83 3.21
CA GLN A 31 7.05 4.16 3.71
C GLN A 31 8.21 5.13 3.47
N SER A 32 9.45 4.72 3.72
CA SER A 32 10.62 5.57 3.49
C SER A 32 10.76 5.94 2.00
N PHE A 33 10.69 4.95 1.11
CA PHE A 33 10.74 5.16 -0.33
C PHE A 33 9.63 6.11 -0.83
N TYR A 34 8.38 5.84 -0.45
CA TYR A 34 7.27 6.66 -0.92
C TYR A 34 7.25 8.05 -0.29
N ARG A 35 7.76 8.20 0.94
CA ARG A 35 7.87 9.51 1.58
C ARG A 35 8.85 10.42 0.84
N GLU A 36 9.96 9.89 0.34
CA GLU A 36 10.88 10.61 -0.56
C GLU A 36 10.19 11.00 -1.88
N CYS A 37 9.25 10.17 -2.35
CA CYS A 37 8.42 10.45 -3.53
C CYS A 37 7.21 11.35 -3.25
N GLY A 38 7.03 11.86 -2.03
CA GLY A 38 5.91 12.72 -1.65
C GLY A 38 4.59 12.00 -1.37
N ALA A 39 4.62 10.69 -1.13
CA ALA A 39 3.44 9.88 -0.80
C ALA A 39 3.59 9.20 0.57
N ALA A 40 2.48 9.11 1.32
CA ALA A 40 2.39 8.29 2.52
C ALA A 40 1.56 7.04 2.23
N LEU A 41 1.80 5.93 2.93
CA LEU A 41 1.07 4.67 2.75
C LEU A 41 0.33 4.28 4.02
N VAL A 42 -0.88 3.73 3.85
CA VAL A 42 -1.71 3.14 4.91
C VAL A 42 -2.10 1.72 4.55
N THR A 43 -2.29 0.89 5.58
CA THR A 43 -2.78 -0.49 5.42
C THR A 43 -4.26 -0.49 5.08
N ALA A 44 -4.59 -0.92 3.86
CA ALA A 44 -5.98 -1.06 3.40
C ALA A 44 -6.60 -2.38 3.86
N SER A 45 -5.82 -3.46 3.79
CA SER A 45 -6.25 -4.78 4.27
C SER A 45 -5.04 -5.61 4.64
N SER A 46 -5.24 -6.50 5.61
CA SER A 46 -4.25 -7.52 5.99
C SER A 46 -4.99 -8.81 6.31
N ASN A 47 -4.30 -9.94 6.20
CA ASN A 47 -4.84 -11.19 6.72
C ASN A 47 -4.72 -11.27 8.24
N LYS A 48 -5.30 -12.31 8.85
CA LYS A 48 -5.00 -12.63 10.25
C LYS A 48 -3.57 -13.11 10.36
N ARG A 49 -2.88 -12.72 11.43
CA ARG A 49 -1.56 -13.27 11.78
C ARG A 49 -1.65 -14.79 11.89
N ARG A 50 -0.71 -15.48 11.26
CA ARG A 50 -0.57 -16.94 11.33
C ARG A 50 0.76 -17.28 11.97
N LYS A 51 0.79 -18.36 12.75
CA LYS A 51 2.05 -18.92 13.24
C LYS A 51 2.74 -19.66 12.09
N VAL A 52 3.94 -19.24 11.76
CA VAL A 52 4.85 -19.90 10.83
C VAL A 52 6.17 -20.03 11.58
N ASP A 53 6.68 -21.26 11.71
CA ASP A 53 7.92 -21.54 12.45
C ASP A 53 7.98 -20.88 13.83
N SER A 54 6.87 -20.98 14.59
CA SER A 54 6.65 -20.38 15.92
C SER A 54 6.54 -18.84 15.98
N ILE A 55 6.74 -18.14 14.87
CA ILE A 55 6.61 -16.68 14.75
C ILE A 55 5.22 -16.32 14.22
N SER A 56 4.52 -15.41 14.91
CA SER A 56 3.19 -14.93 14.51
C SER A 56 3.34 -13.78 13.51
N MET A 57 3.15 -14.05 12.22
CA MET A 57 3.33 -13.05 11.16
C MET A 57 2.12 -12.90 10.24
N LEU A 58 2.01 -11.71 9.64
CA LEU A 58 1.09 -11.46 8.52
C LEU A 58 1.71 -12.07 7.26
N SER A 59 0.95 -12.88 6.54
CA SER A 59 1.41 -13.44 5.27
C SER A 59 0.90 -12.65 4.05
N TYR A 60 0.06 -11.63 4.29
CA TYR A 60 -0.54 -10.81 3.24
C TYR A 60 -0.93 -9.42 3.76
N VAL A 61 -0.58 -8.38 2.99
CA VAL A 61 -1.05 -7.01 3.17
C VAL A 61 -1.29 -6.31 1.85
N VAL A 62 -2.20 -5.35 1.88
CA VAL A 62 -2.39 -4.34 0.85
C VAL A 62 -2.13 -2.97 1.45
N LEU A 63 -1.17 -2.24 0.89
CA LEU A 63 -0.89 -0.84 1.20
C LEU A 63 -1.41 0.06 0.09
N VAL A 64 -2.00 1.19 0.46
CA VAL A 64 -2.50 2.22 -0.46
C VAL A 64 -2.04 3.59 0.01
N CYS A 65 -2.09 4.60 -0.85
CA CYS A 65 -1.79 5.98 -0.44
C CYS A 65 -2.67 6.40 0.75
N ASP A 66 -2.08 7.09 1.71
CA ASP A 66 -2.83 7.85 2.70
C ASP A 66 -3.61 8.97 2.01
N ARG A 67 -4.88 9.09 2.36
CA ARG A 67 -5.80 10.10 1.82
C ARG A 67 -6.18 11.14 2.86
N GLY A 68 -5.60 11.07 4.05
CA GLY A 68 -5.97 11.88 5.21
C GLY A 68 -7.36 11.51 5.76
N LEU A 69 -7.84 12.31 6.71
CA LEU A 69 -9.16 12.10 7.31
C LEU A 69 -10.26 12.20 6.26
N MET A 70 -11.11 11.17 6.21
CA MET A 70 -12.33 11.20 5.43
C MET A 70 -13.24 12.29 6.01
N ARG A 71 -13.64 13.26 5.17
CA ARG A 71 -14.64 14.25 5.59
C ARG A 71 -15.96 13.53 5.81
N LEU A 72 -16.52 13.66 7.02
CA LEU A 72 -17.86 13.20 7.31
C LEU A 72 -18.84 13.92 6.37
N SER A 73 -19.78 13.17 5.80
CA SER A 73 -20.84 13.76 4.99
C SER A 73 -21.63 14.73 5.87
N GLN A 74 -21.75 15.98 5.44
CA GLN A 74 -22.60 16.98 6.09
C GLN A 74 -24.02 16.99 5.49
N SER A 75 -24.33 16.10 4.54
CA SER A 75 -25.65 16.04 3.95
C SER A 75 -26.66 15.39 4.90
N ALA A 76 -27.80 16.04 5.12
CA ALA A 76 -28.95 15.49 5.83
C ALA A 76 -29.78 14.51 4.97
N GLY A 77 -29.20 14.01 3.86
CA GLY A 77 -29.93 13.40 2.77
C GLY A 77 -30.41 11.99 3.07
N LEU A 78 -31.64 11.69 2.65
CA LEU A 78 -32.29 10.36 2.66
C LEU A 78 -31.45 9.22 2.03
N ARG A 79 -30.36 9.55 1.33
CA ARG A 79 -29.43 8.62 0.69
C ARG A 79 -28.02 8.80 1.25
N ASN A 80 -27.53 7.76 1.93
CA ASN A 80 -26.13 7.62 2.35
C ASN A 80 -25.24 7.34 1.12
N ALA A 81 -24.93 8.36 0.33
CA ALA A 81 -23.94 8.23 -0.73
C ALA A 81 -22.53 8.24 -0.11
N SER A 82 -21.97 7.05 0.13
CA SER A 82 -20.56 6.90 0.48
C SER A 82 -19.71 7.07 -0.76
N THR A 83 -19.24 8.29 -1.01
CA THR A 83 -18.25 8.52 -2.07
C THR A 83 -16.86 8.22 -1.53
N ARG A 84 -16.22 7.19 -2.09
CA ARG A 84 -14.80 6.91 -1.84
C ARG A 84 -14.01 7.66 -2.90
N LYS A 85 -13.09 8.54 -2.49
CA LYS A 85 -12.10 9.14 -3.40
C LYS A 85 -11.30 7.98 -4.02
N VAL A 86 -11.49 7.63 -5.29
CA VAL A 86 -10.84 6.46 -5.92
C VAL A 86 -9.44 6.76 -6.45
N ASP A 87 -9.03 8.02 -6.42
CA ASP A 87 -7.88 8.58 -7.11
C ASP A 87 -6.51 8.38 -6.39
N CYS A 88 -6.26 7.20 -5.81
CA CYS A 88 -4.88 6.86 -5.42
C CYS A 88 -4.32 5.87 -6.43
N PRO A 89 -3.30 6.24 -7.20
CA PRO A 89 -2.72 5.37 -8.22
C PRO A 89 -1.84 4.25 -7.65
N VAL A 90 -1.48 4.31 -6.36
CA VAL A 90 -0.57 3.33 -5.73
C VAL A 90 -1.35 2.29 -4.92
N ARG A 91 -1.21 1.03 -5.33
CA ARG A 91 -1.70 -0.13 -4.57
C ARG A 91 -0.63 -1.21 -4.56
N ILE A 92 -0.04 -1.43 -3.40
CA ILE A 92 1.04 -2.40 -3.23
C ILE A 92 0.45 -3.62 -2.56
N THR A 93 0.69 -4.78 -3.16
CA THR A 93 0.33 -6.06 -2.56
C THR A 93 1.61 -6.76 -2.15
N ALA A 94 1.71 -7.11 -0.87
CA ALA A 94 2.84 -7.86 -0.36
C ALA A 94 2.36 -9.18 0.24
N SER A 95 3.09 -10.23 -0.05
CA SER A 95 2.79 -11.59 0.39
C SER A 95 4.06 -12.28 0.84
N ALA A 96 4.00 -12.93 2.00
CA ALA A 96 5.06 -13.84 2.41
C ALA A 96 4.88 -15.15 1.64
N THR A 97 5.96 -15.63 1.03
CA THR A 97 6.02 -16.96 0.43
C THR A 97 6.92 -17.84 1.30
N LYS A 98 6.60 -19.13 1.39
CA LYS A 98 7.56 -20.09 1.96
C LYS A 98 8.75 -20.13 1.01
N SER A 99 9.95 -19.98 1.55
CA SER A 99 11.18 -20.28 0.81
C SER A 99 11.05 -21.69 0.24
N LYS A 100 11.00 -21.80 -1.09
CA LYS A 100 11.23 -23.10 -1.71
C LYS A 100 12.73 -23.31 -1.59
N ASP A 101 13.12 -24.28 -0.77
CA ASP A 101 14.43 -24.90 -0.85
C ASP A 101 14.62 -25.33 -2.31
N GLN A 102 15.45 -24.60 -3.06
CA GLN A 102 15.90 -25.09 -4.36
C GLN A 102 16.89 -26.19 -4.05
N GLN A 103 16.41 -27.43 -4.17
CA GLN A 103 17.19 -28.65 -4.06
C GLN A 103 17.58 -29.12 -5.46
#